data_AF-A0A1Y1QWU6-F1
#
_entry.id   AF-A0A1Y1QWU6-F1
#
_cell.length_a   1.000
_cell.length_b   1.000
_cell.length_c   1.000
_cell.angle_alpha   90.00
_cell.angle_beta   90.00
_cell.angle_gamma   90.00
#
_symmetry.space_group_name_H-M   'P 1'
#
loop_
_entity.id
_entity.type
_entity.pdbx_description
1 polymer ?
#
loop_
_entity_poly.entity_id
_entity_poly.type
_entity_poly.pdbx_seq_one_letter_code
_entity_poly.pdbx_strand_id
1 'polypeptide(L)'
;MVTLCSLVTLAGCGGGGNGSNSNATGGNGGGAPTESYIDYLASNHAAYTNTGTAENPSARFEDASHSLSWLIATQTAEQAENLQKHIVFMGTTMANGGNPREWDKLFLADAYMKIEHRYETRVSVSGYNVLIEKVATDACAYQLLKAHATGVSGKFFEGNIKVDFSPLAETVIASEACAIDRSAIETYIAARLKPVPKGIQKNT
;
A
#
# COMPACT_ATOMS: atom_id res chain seq x y z
N MET A 1 -40.73 -36.69 9.60
CA MET A 1 -40.71 -38.02 10.22
C MET A 1 -39.35 -38.63 9.93
N VAL A 2 -38.60 -38.96 10.97
CA VAL A 2 -37.20 -39.40 10.95
C VAL A 2 -37.12 -40.84 10.47
N THR A 3 -36.12 -41.20 9.65
CA THR A 3 -35.44 -42.51 9.76
C THR A 3 -34.01 -42.38 9.26
N LEU A 4 -33.07 -42.49 10.20
CA LEU A 4 -31.66 -42.82 10.00
C LEU A 4 -31.50 -44.32 9.70
N CYS A 5 -30.45 -44.67 8.96
CA CYS A 5 -29.61 -45.87 9.15
C CYS A 5 -28.51 -45.84 8.07
N SER A 6 -27.25 -46.22 8.24
CA SER A 6 -26.38 -46.54 9.37
C SER A 6 -24.99 -46.82 8.76
N LEU A 7 -23.94 -46.50 9.54
CA LEU A 7 -22.63 -47.16 9.66
C LEU A 7 -21.96 -47.81 8.43
N VAL A 8 -20.69 -47.43 8.15
CA VAL A 8 -19.52 -48.32 8.25
C VAL A 8 -18.26 -47.48 8.53
N THR A 9 -17.48 -47.95 9.50
CA THR A 9 -16.16 -47.47 9.94
C THR A 9 -14.98 -48.14 9.21
N LEU A 10 -13.81 -47.51 9.33
CA LEU A 10 -12.43 -48.07 9.46
C LEU A 10 -11.41 -47.91 8.31
N ALA A 11 -10.31 -47.24 8.71
CA ALA A 11 -8.88 -47.57 8.51
C ALA A 11 -8.18 -47.37 7.15
N GLY A 12 -7.25 -46.38 7.13
CA GLY A 12 -5.82 -46.70 7.19
C GLY A 12 -4.96 -46.66 5.91
N CYS A 13 -3.95 -45.79 5.96
CA CYS A 13 -2.61 -45.86 5.33
C CYS A 13 -2.41 -45.55 3.83
N GLY A 14 -1.76 -44.40 3.60
CA GLY A 14 -0.44 -44.37 2.95
C GLY A 14 -0.39 -44.13 1.44
N GLY A 15 0.36 -43.10 1.04
CA GLY A 15 0.86 -42.96 -0.34
C GLY A 15 1.00 -41.51 -0.76
N GLY A 16 2.23 -41.00 -0.78
CA GLY A 16 2.56 -39.60 -1.05
C GLY A 16 2.45 -39.18 -2.52
N GLY A 17 2.58 -37.87 -2.75
CA GLY A 17 2.75 -37.34 -4.10
C GLY A 17 2.28 -35.91 -4.30
N ASN A 18 3.15 -34.96 -3.97
CA ASN A 18 3.49 -33.78 -4.78
C ASN A 18 2.36 -32.85 -5.29
N GLY A 19 2.44 -31.58 -4.87
CA GLY A 19 2.16 -30.45 -5.76
C GLY A 19 0.96 -29.58 -5.41
N SER A 20 1.24 -28.27 -5.37
CA SER A 20 0.28 -27.16 -5.42
C SER A 20 -0.37 -26.77 -4.10
N ASN A 21 0.41 -26.08 -3.27
CA ASN A 21 -0.09 -25.23 -2.20
C ASN A 21 -0.75 -23.98 -2.82
N SER A 22 -1.96 -24.11 -3.35
CA SER A 22 -2.80 -22.96 -3.69
C SER A 22 -3.40 -22.40 -2.41
N ASN A 23 -2.66 -21.50 -1.75
CA ASN A 23 -3.20 -20.76 -0.62
C ASN A 23 -4.12 -19.64 -1.12
N ALA A 24 -5.30 -20.03 -1.58
CA ALA A 24 -6.44 -19.14 -1.71
C ALA A 24 -7.05 -18.93 -0.32
N THR A 25 -6.42 -18.10 0.51
CA THR A 25 -7.08 -17.60 1.73
C THR A 25 -7.93 -16.40 1.38
N GLY A 26 -9.18 -16.69 1.02
CA GLY A 26 -10.29 -15.80 1.35
C GLY A 26 -10.34 -15.64 2.87
N GLY A 27 -10.07 -14.42 3.34
CA GLY A 27 -10.14 -14.04 4.74
C GLY A 27 -10.90 -12.74 4.88
N ASN A 28 -12.19 -12.85 5.20
CA ASN A 28 -12.97 -11.75 5.76
C ASN A 28 -12.30 -11.34 7.09
N GLY A 29 -11.70 -10.14 7.14
CA GLY A 29 -11.09 -9.58 8.37
C GLY A 29 -9.59 -9.28 8.31
N GLY A 30 -8.99 -9.13 7.12
CA GLY A 30 -7.58 -8.77 6.97
C GLY A 30 -7.34 -7.29 7.31
N GLY A 31 -6.77 -7.00 8.48
CA GLY A 31 -6.14 -5.71 8.75
C GLY A 31 -5.05 -5.39 7.72
N ALA A 32 -4.68 -4.11 7.61
CA ALA A 32 -3.61 -3.68 6.70
C ALA A 32 -2.35 -4.54 6.91
N PRO A 33 -1.67 -4.99 5.84
CA PRO A 33 -0.41 -5.70 5.98
C PRO A 33 0.57 -4.83 6.79
N THR A 34 1.06 -5.40 7.89
CA THR A 34 2.03 -4.77 8.79
C THR A 34 3.45 -4.87 8.22
N GLU A 35 3.66 -5.80 7.30
CA GLU A 35 4.91 -6.00 6.57
C GLU A 35 4.83 -5.40 5.16
N SER A 36 5.96 -4.89 4.67
CA SER A 36 6.08 -4.28 3.34
C SER A 36 6.00 -5.29 2.18
N TYR A 37 5.73 -6.57 2.48
CA TYR A 37 5.73 -7.65 1.51
C TYR A 37 4.42 -7.69 0.73
N ILE A 38 4.53 -7.62 -0.59
CA ILE A 38 3.42 -7.67 -1.55
C ILE A 38 3.72 -8.83 -2.48
N ASP A 39 3.16 -10.01 -2.19
CA ASP A 39 3.50 -11.29 -2.83
C ASP A 39 3.53 -11.23 -4.35
N TYR A 40 2.55 -10.56 -4.97
CA TYR A 40 2.44 -10.48 -6.43
C TYR A 40 3.48 -9.54 -7.05
N LEU A 41 3.92 -8.50 -6.33
CA LEU A 41 5.01 -7.61 -6.78
C LEU A 41 6.36 -8.27 -6.55
N ALA A 42 6.58 -8.89 -5.39
CA ALA A 42 7.84 -9.57 -5.09
C ALA A 42 8.11 -10.73 -6.06
N SER A 43 7.08 -11.47 -6.46
CA SER A 43 7.20 -12.58 -7.42
C SER A 43 7.36 -12.13 -8.88
N ASN A 44 7.04 -10.87 -9.20
CA ASN A 44 7.04 -10.35 -10.56
C ASN A 44 7.76 -8.99 -10.68
N HIS A 45 8.71 -8.69 -9.79
CA HIS A 45 9.35 -7.38 -9.69
C HIS A 45 9.91 -6.89 -11.03
N ALA A 46 10.59 -7.76 -11.78
CA ALA A 46 11.14 -7.47 -13.11
C ALA A 46 10.08 -7.07 -14.15
N ALA A 47 8.80 -7.38 -13.89
CA ALA A 47 7.70 -7.01 -14.77
C ALA A 47 7.22 -5.56 -14.59
N TYR A 48 7.61 -4.91 -13.48
CA TYR A 48 7.23 -3.52 -13.16
C TYR A 48 8.43 -2.55 -13.15
N THR A 49 9.65 -3.06 -13.36
CA THR A 49 10.89 -2.28 -13.29
C THR A 49 11.15 -1.54 -14.58
N ASN A 50 10.86 -0.23 -14.57
CA ASN A 50 11.54 0.81 -15.36
C ASN A 50 11.12 2.22 -14.90
N THR A 51 10.90 2.44 -13.59
CA THR A 51 10.48 3.75 -13.06
C THR A 51 11.48 4.86 -13.46
N GLY A 52 10.97 5.98 -13.97
CA GLY A 52 11.77 7.10 -14.50
C GLY A 52 12.16 6.98 -15.98
N THR A 53 11.73 5.94 -16.69
CA THR A 53 11.90 5.81 -18.15
C THR A 53 10.74 6.46 -18.92
N ALA A 54 10.84 6.52 -20.25
CA ALA A 54 9.74 6.96 -21.11
C ALA A 54 8.50 6.06 -20.95
N GLU A 55 8.72 4.77 -20.64
CA GLU A 55 7.69 3.76 -20.50
C GLU A 55 7.05 3.72 -19.09
N ASN A 56 7.74 4.18 -18.04
CA ASN A 56 7.19 4.24 -16.68
C ASN A 56 7.67 5.53 -15.98
N PRO A 57 7.07 6.69 -16.31
CA PRO A 57 7.54 7.99 -15.84
C PRO A 57 7.41 8.14 -14.32
N SER A 58 8.29 8.94 -13.73
CA SER A 58 8.13 9.38 -12.33
C SER A 58 6.78 10.08 -12.12
N ALA A 59 6.29 10.05 -10.88
CA ALA A 59 5.09 10.80 -10.51
C ALA A 59 5.25 12.28 -10.89
N ARG A 60 4.18 12.85 -11.47
CA ARG A 60 4.07 14.26 -11.81
C ARG A 60 3.36 14.98 -10.68
N PHE A 61 3.85 16.17 -10.34
CA PHE A 61 3.37 16.97 -9.23
C PHE A 61 2.88 18.32 -9.77
N GLU A 62 1.64 18.66 -9.48
CA GLU A 62 1.02 19.91 -9.89
C GLU A 62 0.72 20.73 -8.63
N ASP A 63 1.69 21.57 -8.26
CA ASP A 63 1.67 22.31 -6.99
C ASP A 63 0.48 23.29 -6.91
N ALA A 64 0.05 23.86 -8.04
CA ALA A 64 -1.07 24.83 -8.09
C ALA A 64 -2.45 24.21 -7.78
N SER A 65 -2.65 22.95 -8.13
CA SER A 65 -3.90 22.21 -7.92
C SER A 65 -3.82 21.19 -6.79
N HIS A 66 -2.70 21.15 -6.06
CA HIS A 66 -2.44 20.15 -5.01
C HIS A 66 -2.68 18.72 -5.47
N SER A 67 -2.33 18.42 -6.72
CA SER A 67 -2.58 17.12 -7.33
C SER A 67 -1.29 16.44 -7.74
N LEU A 68 -1.28 15.12 -7.67
CA LEU A 68 -0.24 14.31 -8.28
C LEU A 68 -0.85 13.27 -9.19
N SER A 69 -0.11 12.89 -10.22
CA SER A 69 -0.47 11.81 -11.12
C SER A 69 0.72 10.88 -11.32
N TRP A 70 0.46 9.58 -11.38
CA TRP A 70 1.49 8.58 -11.63
C TRP A 70 0.97 7.57 -12.65
N LEU A 71 1.57 7.61 -13.84
CA LEU A 71 1.32 6.66 -14.90
C LEU A 71 2.33 5.52 -14.78
N ILE A 72 1.82 4.31 -14.60
CA ILE A 72 2.62 3.09 -14.47
C ILE A 72 2.24 2.16 -15.62
N ALA A 73 3.20 1.87 -16.50
CA ALA A 73 3.03 0.81 -17.49
C ALA A 73 3.39 -0.56 -16.90
N THR A 74 2.57 -1.56 -17.20
CA THR A 74 2.78 -2.97 -16.90
C THR A 74 3.05 -3.75 -18.18
N GLN A 75 3.41 -5.03 -18.08
CA GLN A 75 3.64 -5.88 -19.25
C GLN A 75 2.37 -6.60 -19.71
N THR A 76 1.42 -6.82 -18.80
CA THR A 76 0.15 -7.49 -19.10
C THR A 76 -1.04 -6.73 -18.51
N ALA A 77 -2.23 -6.97 -19.06
CA ALA A 77 -3.48 -6.40 -18.54
C ALA A 77 -3.78 -6.91 -17.12
N GLU A 78 -3.49 -8.19 -16.85
CA GLU A 78 -3.65 -8.78 -15.51
C GLU A 78 -2.78 -8.07 -14.46
N GLN A 79 -1.55 -7.69 -14.81
CA GLN A 79 -0.69 -6.92 -13.93
C GLN A 79 -1.25 -5.52 -13.65
N ALA A 80 -1.81 -4.86 -14.67
CA ALA A 80 -2.46 -3.55 -14.50
C ALA A 80 -3.68 -3.65 -13.58
N GLU A 81 -4.50 -4.68 -13.75
CA GLU A 81 -5.65 -4.95 -12.88
C GLU A 81 -5.23 -5.25 -11.43
N ASN A 82 -4.18 -6.06 -11.23
CA ASN A 82 -3.69 -6.40 -9.90
C ASN A 82 -3.16 -5.17 -9.17
N LEU A 83 -2.43 -4.30 -9.88
CA LEU A 83 -1.98 -3.02 -9.34
C LEU A 83 -3.15 -2.12 -8.95
N GLN A 84 -4.16 -1.98 -9.82
CA GLN A 84 -5.38 -1.22 -9.51
C GLN A 84 -6.07 -1.76 -8.25
N LYS A 85 -6.31 -3.08 -8.20
CA LYS A 85 -6.93 -3.76 -7.05
C LYS A 85 -6.17 -3.49 -5.76
N HIS A 86 -4.83 -3.55 -5.80
CA HIS A 86 -3.99 -3.26 -4.65
C HIS A 86 -4.16 -1.81 -4.16
N ILE A 87 -4.11 -0.82 -5.06
CA ILE A 87 -4.24 0.60 -4.68
C ILE A 87 -5.63 0.88 -4.10
N VAL A 88 -6.67 0.33 -4.71
CA VAL A 88 -8.06 0.46 -4.23
C VAL A 88 -8.22 -0.21 -2.86
N PHE A 89 -7.65 -1.40 -2.67
CA PHE A 89 -7.64 -2.09 -1.39
C PHE A 89 -6.95 -1.28 -0.30
N MET A 90 -5.76 -0.74 -0.57
CA MET A 90 -5.01 0.09 0.39
C MET A 90 -5.76 1.37 0.74
N GLY A 91 -6.32 2.05 -0.28
CA GLY A 91 -7.14 3.25 -0.06
C GLY A 91 -8.38 2.99 0.79
N THR A 92 -9.06 1.86 0.55
CA THR A 92 -10.24 1.44 1.34
C THR A 92 -9.85 1.04 2.76
N THR A 93 -8.74 0.33 2.91
CA THR A 93 -8.21 -0.10 4.21
C THR A 93 -7.91 1.11 5.10
N MET A 94 -7.21 2.12 4.57
CA MET A 94 -6.93 3.34 5.33
C MET A 94 -8.21 4.14 5.62
N ALA A 95 -9.14 4.24 4.66
CA ALA A 95 -10.43 4.90 4.89
C ALA A 95 -11.25 4.23 6.03
N ASN A 96 -11.06 2.93 6.25
CA ASN A 96 -11.68 2.17 7.32
C ASN A 96 -10.85 2.14 8.64
N GLY A 97 -9.84 3.01 8.77
CA GLY A 97 -9.03 3.11 9.99
C GLY A 97 -7.81 2.18 10.05
N GLY A 98 -7.52 1.44 8.98
CA GLY A 98 -6.34 0.59 8.88
C GLY A 98 -5.05 1.39 8.81
N ASN A 99 -3.97 0.85 9.38
CA ASN A 99 -2.66 1.49 9.48
C ASN A 99 -1.58 0.63 8.82
N PRO A 100 -1.41 0.75 7.50
CA PRO A 100 -0.31 0.07 6.82
C PRO A 100 1.02 0.48 7.42
N ARG A 101 1.94 -0.49 7.59
CA ARG A 101 3.29 -0.23 8.09
C ARG A 101 3.30 0.73 9.30
N GLU A 102 2.52 0.38 10.32
CA GLU A 102 2.36 1.15 11.57
C GLU A 102 3.66 1.41 12.37
N TRP A 103 4.82 1.04 11.84
CA TRP A 103 6.16 1.38 12.33
C TRP A 103 6.83 2.53 11.53
N ASP A 104 6.22 2.98 10.43
CA ASP A 104 6.71 4.06 9.57
C ASP A 104 5.78 5.28 9.67
N LYS A 105 6.34 6.43 10.10
CA LYS A 105 5.54 7.64 10.33
C LYS A 105 4.93 8.20 9.04
N LEU A 106 5.53 7.97 7.88
CA LEU A 106 4.99 8.47 6.61
C LEU A 106 3.69 7.76 6.24
N PHE A 107 3.63 6.45 6.49
CA PHE A 107 2.43 5.64 6.25
C PHE A 107 1.32 5.97 7.25
N LEU A 108 1.67 6.20 8.52
CA LEU A 108 0.71 6.65 9.53
C LEU A 108 0.15 8.06 9.23
N ALA A 109 1.00 8.96 8.73
CA ALA A 109 0.56 10.29 8.31
C ALA A 109 -0.38 10.24 7.09
N ASP A 110 -0.08 9.39 6.09
CA ASP A 110 -0.99 9.17 4.94
C ASP A 110 -2.33 8.57 5.39
N ALA A 111 -2.31 7.58 6.31
CA ALA A 111 -3.52 6.99 6.88
C ALA A 111 -4.38 8.02 7.62
N TYR A 112 -3.76 8.91 8.42
CA TYR A 112 -4.45 10.02 9.07
C TYR A 112 -5.12 10.93 8.03
N MET A 113 -4.38 11.40 7.02
CA MET A 113 -4.94 12.25 5.97
C MET A 113 -6.10 11.58 5.22
N LYS A 114 -6.05 10.26 5.06
CA LYS A 114 -7.12 9.50 4.42
C LYS A 114 -8.40 9.47 5.26
N ILE A 115 -8.27 9.23 6.57
CA ILE A 115 -9.41 9.17 7.51
C ILE A 115 -10.06 10.55 7.68
N GLU A 116 -9.25 11.61 7.69
CA GLU A 116 -9.73 13.00 7.74
C GLU A 116 -10.22 13.52 6.38
N HIS A 117 -10.35 12.64 5.37
CA HIS A 117 -10.83 12.97 4.03
C HIS A 117 -10.07 14.13 3.34
N ARG A 118 -8.77 14.26 3.61
CA ARG A 118 -7.93 15.37 3.11
C ARG A 118 -7.40 15.16 1.70
N TYR A 119 -7.71 14.03 1.09
CA TYR A 119 -7.45 13.78 -0.33
C TYR A 119 -8.35 12.70 -0.93
N GLU A 120 -8.52 12.77 -2.24
CA GLU A 120 -9.12 11.71 -3.05
C GLU A 120 -8.04 10.92 -3.79
N THR A 121 -8.28 9.62 -4.01
CA THR A 121 -7.48 8.79 -4.92
C THR A 121 -8.38 8.30 -6.04
N ARG A 122 -7.96 8.48 -7.29
CA ARG A 122 -8.60 7.93 -8.48
C ARG A 122 -7.63 7.00 -9.17
N VAL A 123 -8.12 5.85 -9.61
CA VAL A 123 -7.29 4.87 -10.32
C VAL A 123 -8.02 4.43 -11.57
N SER A 124 -7.41 4.64 -12.72
CA SER A 124 -7.93 4.17 -14.01
C SER A 124 -6.94 3.23 -14.68
N VAL A 125 -7.49 2.27 -15.44
CA VAL A 125 -6.71 1.29 -16.21
C VAL A 125 -7.08 1.42 -17.68
N SER A 126 -6.07 1.51 -18.54
CA SER A 126 -6.22 1.56 -19.99
C SER A 126 -5.20 0.64 -20.66
N GLY A 127 -5.63 -0.58 -21.00
CA GLY A 127 -4.76 -1.63 -21.53
C GLY A 127 -3.73 -2.06 -20.48
N TYR A 128 -2.46 -1.73 -20.73
CA TYR A 128 -1.35 -2.03 -19.83
C TYR A 128 -0.93 -0.84 -18.96
N ASN A 129 -1.72 0.23 -18.96
CA ASN A 129 -1.38 1.43 -18.21
C ASN A 129 -2.32 1.60 -17.02
N VAL A 130 -1.74 1.91 -15.86
CA VAL A 130 -2.45 2.30 -14.66
C VAL A 130 -2.14 3.76 -14.37
N LEU A 131 -3.16 4.61 -14.36
CA LEU A 131 -3.04 6.00 -13.94
C LEU A 131 -3.60 6.14 -12.53
N ILE A 132 -2.73 6.55 -11.60
CA ILE A 132 -3.07 6.89 -10.22
C ILE A 132 -3.09 8.40 -10.11
N GLU A 133 -4.19 8.97 -9.69
CA GLU A 133 -4.32 10.39 -9.40
C GLU A 133 -4.66 10.56 -7.93
N LYS A 134 -4.01 11.52 -7.27
CA LYS A 134 -4.43 11.98 -5.96
C LYS A 134 -4.60 13.49 -5.98
N VAL A 135 -5.67 13.98 -5.35
CA VAL A 135 -5.97 15.41 -5.23
C VAL A 135 -6.17 15.72 -3.76
N ALA A 136 -5.31 16.55 -3.19
CA ALA A 136 -5.38 16.97 -1.80
C ALA A 136 -6.25 18.23 -1.63
N THR A 137 -6.90 18.34 -0.47
CA THR A 137 -7.75 19.49 -0.13
C THR A 137 -6.97 20.70 0.36
N ASP A 138 -5.69 20.50 0.73
CA ASP A 138 -4.85 21.49 1.39
C ASP A 138 -3.36 21.18 1.18
N ALA A 139 -2.52 22.13 1.58
CA ALA A 139 -1.08 22.06 1.39
C ALA A 139 -0.41 20.98 2.26
N CYS A 140 -0.88 20.71 3.48
CA CYS A 140 -0.25 19.69 4.33
C CYS A 140 -0.43 18.29 3.75
N ALA A 141 -1.68 17.94 3.39
CA ALA A 141 -2.00 16.69 2.74
C ALA A 141 -1.24 16.55 1.42
N TYR A 142 -1.15 17.62 0.62
CA TYR A 142 -0.37 17.61 -0.61
C TYR A 142 1.12 17.32 -0.39
N GLN A 143 1.76 17.97 0.59
CA GLN A 143 3.18 17.72 0.88
C GLN A 143 3.42 16.29 1.39
N LEU A 144 2.52 15.74 2.20
CA LEU A 144 2.60 14.34 2.64
C LEU A 144 2.46 13.38 1.47
N LEU A 145 1.50 13.61 0.57
CA LEU A 145 1.32 12.81 -0.64
C LEU A 145 2.54 12.88 -1.57
N LYS A 146 3.14 14.07 -1.72
CA LYS A 146 4.35 14.31 -2.51
C LYS A 146 5.55 13.57 -1.91
N ALA A 147 5.74 13.63 -0.60
CA ALA A 147 6.79 12.89 0.10
C ALA A 147 6.59 11.37 -0.01
N HIS A 148 5.35 10.88 0.16
CA HIS A 148 5.02 9.48 -0.02
C HIS A 148 5.32 9.01 -1.45
N ALA A 149 4.84 9.72 -2.47
CA ALA A 149 5.12 9.36 -3.87
C ALA A 149 6.62 9.39 -4.19
N THR A 150 7.35 10.39 -3.70
CA THR A 150 8.80 10.53 -3.95
C THR A 150 9.61 9.42 -3.29
N GLY A 151 9.35 9.14 -2.00
CA GLY A 151 10.09 8.11 -1.25
C GLY A 151 9.73 6.68 -1.69
N VAL A 152 8.44 6.41 -1.91
CA VAL A 152 7.95 5.05 -2.16
C VAL A 152 8.10 4.63 -3.62
N SER A 153 8.01 5.55 -4.59
CA SER A 153 8.00 5.19 -6.02
C SER A 153 9.21 4.39 -6.49
N GLY A 154 10.40 4.68 -5.96
CA GLY A 154 11.63 3.94 -6.29
C GLY A 154 11.74 2.56 -5.63
N LYS A 155 10.91 2.27 -4.62
CA LYS A 155 10.96 1.05 -3.80
C LYS A 155 9.74 0.16 -3.93
N PHE A 156 8.60 0.73 -4.33
CA PHE A 156 7.31 0.07 -4.37
C PHE A 156 7.35 -1.25 -5.15
N PHE A 157 7.98 -1.25 -6.32
CA PHE A 157 8.03 -2.42 -7.17
C PHE A 157 8.93 -3.53 -6.64
N GLU A 158 9.87 -3.24 -5.73
CA GLU A 158 10.69 -4.27 -5.07
C GLU A 158 9.81 -5.30 -4.33
N GLY A 159 8.53 -4.98 -4.07
CA GLY A 159 7.55 -5.87 -3.45
C GLY A 159 7.86 -6.21 -2.00
N ASN A 160 8.94 -5.63 -1.45
CA ASN A 160 9.35 -5.72 -0.06
C ASN A 160 10.18 -4.49 0.32
N ILE A 161 9.49 -3.39 0.63
CA ILE A 161 10.16 -2.13 0.98
C ILE A 161 10.79 -2.23 2.37
N LYS A 162 12.12 -2.40 2.43
CA LYS A 162 12.88 -2.48 3.69
C LYS A 162 13.44 -1.13 4.15
N VAL A 163 12.71 -0.05 3.88
CA VAL A 163 13.15 1.32 4.14
C VAL A 163 12.14 2.06 5.01
N ASP A 164 12.57 2.61 6.13
CA ASP A 164 11.82 3.51 7.02
C ASP A 164 11.87 4.94 6.50
N PHE A 165 10.70 5.48 6.12
CA PHE A 165 10.53 6.82 5.61
C PHE A 165 10.10 7.84 6.67
N SER A 166 10.15 7.48 7.95
CA SER A 166 9.83 8.37 9.06
C SER A 166 10.54 9.74 8.99
N PRO A 167 11.83 9.85 8.61
CA PRO A 167 12.49 11.16 8.48
C PRO A 167 11.85 12.09 7.43
N LEU A 168 11.29 11.54 6.35
CA LEU A 168 10.55 12.33 5.36
C LEU A 168 9.27 12.88 5.96
N ALA A 169 8.53 12.05 6.71
CA ALA A 169 7.32 12.48 7.40
C ALA A 169 7.62 13.59 8.42
N GLU A 170 8.67 13.42 9.22
CA GLU A 170 9.09 14.42 10.22
C GLU A 170 9.40 15.77 9.58
N THR A 171 10.10 15.77 8.44
CA THR A 171 10.40 17.00 7.69
C THR A 171 9.13 17.69 7.20
N VAL A 172 8.19 16.94 6.64
CA VAL A 172 6.91 17.50 6.14
C VAL A 172 6.03 18.00 7.27
N ILE A 173 5.87 17.23 8.35
CA ILE A 173 5.05 17.57 9.51
C ILE A 173 5.59 18.83 10.22
N ALA A 174 6.91 18.99 10.26
CA ALA A 174 7.56 20.19 10.81
C ALA A 174 7.41 21.44 9.92
N SER A 175 7.00 21.29 8.65
CA SER A 175 6.85 22.41 7.72
C SER A 175 5.70 23.35 8.10
N GLU A 176 5.72 24.57 7.55
CA GLU A 176 4.65 25.56 7.72
C GLU A 176 3.32 25.09 7.12
N ALA A 177 3.37 24.32 6.02
CA ALA A 177 2.18 23.78 5.38
C ALA A 177 1.35 22.93 6.34
N CYS A 178 1.99 22.28 7.31
CA CYS A 178 1.37 21.43 8.32
C CYS A 178 1.22 22.10 9.69
N ALA A 179 1.48 23.40 9.85
CA ALA A 179 1.48 24.04 11.17
C ALA A 179 0.16 23.86 11.95
N ILE A 180 -0.98 23.90 11.25
CA ILE A 180 -2.31 23.72 11.84
C ILE A 180 -2.55 22.25 12.24
N ASP A 181 -2.19 21.32 11.37
CA ASP A 181 -2.51 19.89 11.53
C ASP A 181 -1.45 19.13 12.36
N ARG A 182 -0.27 19.73 12.58
CA ARG A 182 0.92 19.09 13.18
C ARG A 182 0.60 18.31 14.45
N SER A 183 -0.05 18.96 15.42
CA SER A 183 -0.34 18.34 16.72
C SER A 183 -1.30 17.15 16.59
N ALA A 184 -2.29 17.24 15.69
CA ALA A 184 -3.24 16.15 15.45
C ALA A 184 -2.56 14.95 14.76
N ILE A 185 -1.71 15.21 13.76
CA ILE A 185 -0.91 14.19 13.08
C ILE A 185 0.01 13.48 14.08
N GLU A 186 0.77 14.24 14.88
CA GLU A 186 1.70 13.68 15.86
C GLU A 186 0.98 12.86 16.94
N THR A 187 -0.19 13.30 17.39
CA THR A 187 -1.03 12.55 18.32
C THR A 187 -1.52 11.24 17.69
N TYR A 188 -1.96 11.28 16.43
CA TYR A 188 -2.39 10.10 15.70
C TYR A 188 -1.27 9.07 15.57
N ILE A 189 -0.06 9.53 15.19
CA ILE A 189 1.15 8.71 15.05
C ILE A 189 1.52 8.11 16.41
N ALA A 190 1.62 8.92 17.47
CA ALA A 190 2.05 8.45 18.79
C ALA A 190 1.15 7.34 19.35
N ALA A 191 -0.15 7.40 19.06
CA ALA A 191 -1.12 6.39 19.50
C ALA A 191 -0.99 5.04 18.77
N ARG A 192 -0.31 4.98 17.63
CA ARG A 192 -0.30 3.82 16.71
C ARG A 192 1.09 3.31 16.36
N LEU A 193 2.12 4.12 16.54
CA LEU A 193 3.48 3.80 16.16
C LEU A 193 3.98 2.56 16.90
N LYS A 194 4.35 1.53 16.14
CA LYS A 194 4.96 0.30 16.64
C LYS A 194 6.47 0.32 16.45
N PRO A 195 7.22 -0.53 17.19
CA PRO A 195 8.65 -0.67 16.99
C PRO A 195 9.00 -1.09 15.55
N VAL A 196 10.07 -0.50 15.02
CA VAL A 196 10.58 -0.84 13.69
C VAL A 196 11.08 -2.30 13.67
N PRO A 197 10.61 -3.14 12.71
CA PRO A 197 11.08 -4.51 12.57
C PRO A 197 12.59 -4.62 12.30
N LYS A 198 13.19 -5.77 12.63
CA LYS A 198 14.60 -6.04 12.31
C LYS A 198 14.83 -6.05 10.79
N GLY A 199 15.94 -5.47 10.35
CA GLY A 199 16.35 -5.47 8.94
C GLY A 199 15.78 -4.34 8.08
N ILE A 200 15.07 -3.38 8.70
CA ILE A 200 14.65 -2.12 8.05
C ILE A 200 15.80 -1.11 8.11
N GLN A 201 16.09 -0.48 6.98
CA GLN A 201 17.09 0.59 6.83
C GLN A 201 16.40 1.96 6.97
N LYS A 202 17.07 2.94 7.56
CA LYS A 202 16.53 4.31 7.56
C LYS A 202 16.75 4.96 6.20
N ASN A 203 15.74 5.69 5.71
CA ASN A 203 15.93 6.61 4.59
C ASN A 203 16.67 7.85 5.11
N THR A 204 17.99 7.90 4.89
CA THR A 204 18.85 9.05 5.25
C THR A 204 18.97 10.03 4.11
#